data_AF-A0A7G8GMZ5-F1
#
_entry.id   AF-A0A7G8GMZ5-F1
#
_cell.length_a   1.000
_cell.length_b   1.000
_cell.length_c   1.000
_cell.angle_alpha   90.00
_cell.angle_beta   90.00
_cell.angle_gamma   90.00
#
_symmetry.space_group_name_H-M   'P 1'
#
loop_
_entity.id
_entity.type
_entity.pdbx_description
1 polymer ?
#
loop_
_entity_poly.entity_id
_entity_poly.type
_entity_poly.pdbx_seq_one_letter_code
_entity_poly.pdbx_strand_id
1 'polypeptide(L)'
;MDSWFSPFVLAPEVRDRLNRCNLRRLPGEQTETDDRGLLLVYSTPSAVLDHWRGTEGPPLRVAALQKNFEQLLRLQHRGPLVADWRLAGLDDEPLVQWLQGGPAPRTLAEIPRHSPLNDLVLLNLLRSHPDLEITYREIELQAQLFHSEADTRLLERLGMPFNPDELLRHWCSGVRTSAGWDNPLDRMQRLEQDLEHYLLLCREQQQLLEEQNALNARAVQLSAGG
;
A
#
# COMPACT_ATOMS: atom_id res chain seq x y z
N MET A 1 2.08 14.12 -26.95
CA MET A 1 2.77 13.08 -26.13
C MET A 1 1.95 11.81 -26.20
N ASP A 2 2.58 10.63 -26.31
CA ASP A 2 1.90 9.34 -26.50
C ASP A 2 2.27 8.28 -25.44
N SER A 3 3.25 8.57 -24.60
CA SER A 3 3.80 7.65 -23.61
C SER A 3 3.89 8.28 -22.22
N TRP A 4 3.83 7.44 -21.17
CA TRP A 4 4.07 7.84 -19.79
C TRP A 4 4.96 6.85 -19.03
N PHE A 5 5.69 7.36 -18.04
CA PHE A 5 6.55 6.57 -17.16
C PHE A 5 6.42 7.00 -15.70
N SER A 6 6.48 6.02 -14.81
CA SER A 6 6.68 6.22 -13.38
C SER A 6 7.49 5.07 -12.79
N PRO A 7 8.51 5.36 -11.95
CA PRO A 7 9.21 4.33 -11.18
C PRO A 7 8.39 3.86 -9.96
N PHE A 8 7.26 4.52 -9.67
CA PHE A 8 6.38 4.19 -8.56
C PHE A 8 5.13 3.46 -9.05
N VAL A 9 4.50 2.72 -8.13
CA VAL A 9 3.19 2.12 -8.39
C VAL A 9 2.14 3.20 -8.21
N LEU A 10 1.54 3.62 -9.33
CA LEU A 10 0.46 4.60 -9.30
C LEU A 10 -0.85 3.96 -8.83
N ALA A 11 -1.67 4.76 -8.15
CA ALA A 11 -3.05 4.42 -7.82
C ALA A 11 -3.83 3.99 -9.09
N PRO A 12 -4.76 3.01 -8.98
CA PRO A 12 -5.53 2.52 -10.13
C PRO A 12 -6.25 3.64 -10.89
N GLU A 13 -6.85 4.59 -10.16
CA GLU A 13 -7.58 5.73 -10.73
C GLU A 13 -6.72 6.57 -11.68
N VAL A 14 -5.48 6.87 -11.29
CA VAL A 14 -4.54 7.63 -12.13
C VAL A 14 -4.13 6.81 -13.35
N ARG A 15 -3.87 5.50 -13.17
CA ARG A 15 -3.49 4.60 -14.28
C ARG A 15 -4.60 4.47 -15.31
N ASP A 16 -5.83 4.26 -14.86
CA ASP A 16 -7.00 4.13 -15.72
C ASP A 16 -7.27 5.45 -16.46
N ARG A 17 -7.07 6.58 -15.79
CA ARG A 17 -7.13 7.90 -16.43
C ARG A 17 -6.10 8.07 -17.54
N LEU A 18 -4.84 7.73 -17.29
CA LEU A 18 -3.77 7.79 -18.30
C LEU A 18 -4.08 6.89 -19.49
N ASN A 19 -4.63 5.70 -19.25
CA ASN A 19 -5.08 4.78 -20.30
C ASN A 19 -6.23 5.36 -21.13
N ARG A 20 -7.23 6.00 -20.51
CA ARG A 20 -8.34 6.68 -21.20
C ARG A 20 -7.86 7.85 -22.06
N CYS A 21 -6.77 8.51 -21.66
CA CYS A 21 -6.11 9.55 -22.45
C CYS A 21 -5.23 8.99 -23.57
N ASN A 22 -5.29 7.69 -23.86
CA ASN A 22 -4.50 6.97 -24.86
C ASN A 22 -2.98 7.02 -24.64
N LEU A 23 -2.52 7.27 -23.42
CA LEU A 23 -1.09 7.22 -23.10
C LEU A 23 -0.64 5.79 -22.82
N ARG A 24 0.45 5.36 -23.44
CA ARG A 24 1.04 4.03 -23.24
C ARG A 24 2.08 4.06 -22.13
N ARG A 25 2.04 3.10 -21.22
CA ARG A 25 3.08 2.97 -20.19
C ARG A 25 4.36 2.45 -20.83
N LEU A 26 5.46 3.17 -20.68
CA LEU A 26 6.79 2.68 -21.05
C LEU A 26 7.44 1.95 -19.87
N PRO A 27 8.11 0.80 -20.10
CA PRO A 27 8.99 0.20 -19.13
C PRO A 27 10.26 1.05 -18.95
N GLY A 28 10.83 1.06 -17.75
CA GLY A 28 11.96 1.94 -17.40
C GLY A 28 13.25 1.72 -18.21
N GLU A 29 13.39 0.59 -18.90
CA GLU A 29 14.55 0.32 -19.78
C GLU A 29 14.43 1.06 -21.13
N GLN A 30 13.21 1.42 -21.55
CA GLN A 30 12.94 2.06 -22.83
C GLN A 30 12.82 3.59 -22.73
N THR A 31 12.82 4.13 -21.51
CA THR A 31 12.62 5.58 -21.29
C THR A 31 13.77 6.43 -21.81
N GLU A 32 14.99 5.88 -21.81
CA GLU A 32 16.20 6.60 -22.26
C GLU A 32 16.34 6.64 -23.79
N THR A 33 15.69 5.72 -24.52
CA THR A 33 15.91 5.53 -25.96
C THR A 33 14.81 6.09 -26.87
N ASP A 34 13.64 6.45 -26.35
CA ASP A 34 12.43 6.64 -27.19
C ASP A 34 12.23 7.97 -27.97
N ASP A 35 12.88 9.12 -27.79
CA ASP A 35 12.66 10.39 -28.54
C ASP A 35 11.24 11.00 -28.63
N ARG A 36 10.18 10.25 -28.34
CA ARG A 36 8.80 10.72 -28.25
C ARG A 36 8.59 11.45 -26.92
N GLY A 37 7.70 12.44 -26.92
CA GLY A 37 7.39 13.22 -25.72
C GLY A 37 6.80 12.33 -24.62
N LEU A 38 7.49 12.28 -23.48
CA LEU A 38 7.22 11.37 -22.37
C LEU A 38 6.60 12.11 -21.18
N LEU A 39 5.45 11.66 -20.70
CA LEU A 39 4.89 12.14 -19.43
C LEU A 39 5.58 11.42 -18.27
N LEU A 40 6.24 12.17 -17.39
CA LEU A 40 6.85 11.60 -16.19
C LEU A 40 5.91 11.81 -15.00
N VAL A 41 5.57 10.72 -14.32
CA VAL A 41 4.66 10.75 -13.17
C VAL A 41 5.43 10.34 -11.92
N TYR A 42 5.34 11.15 -10.87
CA TYR A 42 5.93 10.84 -9.57
C TYR A 42 4.86 10.79 -8.48
N SER A 43 5.18 10.07 -7.41
CA SER A 43 4.37 10.01 -6.20
C SER A 43 5.09 10.72 -5.07
N THR A 44 4.35 11.28 -4.13
CA THR A 44 4.94 11.87 -2.92
C THR A 44 5.62 10.77 -2.09
N PRO A 45 6.70 11.07 -1.33
CA PRO A 45 7.35 10.08 -0.48
C PRO A 45 6.38 9.37 0.48
N SER A 46 5.40 10.11 0.98
CA SER A 46 4.32 9.60 1.82
C SER A 46 3.40 8.62 1.10
N ALA A 47 2.97 8.92 -0.13
CA ALA A 47 2.15 8.00 -0.92
C ALA A 47 2.90 6.71 -1.24
N VAL A 48 4.21 6.79 -1.47
CA VAL A 48 5.06 5.60 -1.66
C VAL A 48 5.12 4.75 -0.38
N LEU A 49 5.23 5.37 0.79
CA LEU A 49 5.19 4.66 2.08
C LEU A 49 3.83 4.03 2.36
N ASP A 50 2.74 4.74 2.08
CA ASP A 50 1.37 4.22 2.21
C ASP A 50 1.16 2.98 1.33
N HIS A 51 1.56 3.06 0.07
CA HIS A 51 1.49 1.93 -0.85
C HIS A 51 2.32 0.75 -0.33
N TRP A 52 3.56 1.01 0.09
CA TRP A 52 4.46 -0.04 0.55
C TRP A 52 3.93 -0.75 1.81
N ARG A 53 3.35 0.00 2.76
CA ARG A 53 2.72 -0.55 3.96
C ARG A 53 1.59 -1.54 3.65
N GLY A 54 0.88 -1.34 2.54
CA GLY A 54 -0.23 -2.20 2.11
C GLY A 54 0.17 -3.39 1.24
N THR A 55 1.46 -3.56 0.92
CA THR A 55 1.94 -4.62 0.02
C THR A 55 2.75 -5.70 0.74
N GLU A 56 2.55 -6.96 0.36
CA GLU A 56 3.36 -8.11 0.83
C GLU A 56 4.76 -8.19 0.16
N GLY A 57 5.26 -7.06 -0.34
CA GLY A 57 6.51 -6.99 -1.09
C GLY A 57 7.77 -7.02 -0.20
N PRO A 58 8.95 -7.07 -0.83
CA PRO A 58 10.22 -6.96 -0.10
C PRO A 58 10.32 -5.61 0.65
N PRO A 59 11.12 -5.55 1.74
CA PRO A 59 11.33 -4.34 2.52
C PRO A 59 11.75 -3.16 1.64
N LEU A 60 11.07 -2.02 1.81
CA LEU A 60 11.45 -0.78 1.15
C LEU A 60 12.85 -0.39 1.60
N ARG A 61 13.74 -0.20 0.63
CA ARG A 61 15.10 0.28 0.88
C ARG A 61 15.18 1.75 0.52
N VAL A 62 15.72 2.56 1.43
CA VAL A 62 15.90 4.01 1.21
C VAL A 62 16.70 4.27 -0.07
N ALA A 63 17.76 3.48 -0.33
CA ALA A 63 18.55 3.60 -1.56
C ALA A 63 17.73 3.33 -2.84
N ALA A 64 16.74 2.44 -2.81
CA ALA A 64 15.85 2.20 -3.95
C ALA A 64 14.89 3.38 -4.17
N LEU A 65 14.35 3.92 -3.07
CA LEU A 65 13.50 5.11 -3.11
C LEU A 65 14.25 6.32 -3.69
N GLN A 66 15.46 6.57 -3.19
CA GLN A 66 16.37 7.61 -3.68
C GLN A 66 16.64 7.45 -5.18
N LYS A 67 17.04 6.25 -5.61
CA LYS A 67 17.31 5.93 -7.03
C LYS A 67 16.10 6.21 -7.93
N ASN A 68 14.89 5.92 -7.47
CA ASN A 68 13.67 6.16 -8.24
C ASN A 68 13.41 7.65 -8.47
N PHE A 69 13.61 8.50 -7.45
CA PHE A 69 13.49 9.94 -7.62
C PHE A 69 14.61 10.51 -8.49
N GLU A 70 15.86 10.07 -8.31
CA GLU A 70 16.97 10.47 -9.18
C GLU A 70 16.73 10.08 -10.65
N GLN A 71 16.11 8.92 -10.91
CA GLN A 71 15.76 8.50 -12.27
C GLN A 71 14.79 9.50 -12.92
N LEU A 72 13.80 9.99 -12.18
CA LEU A 72 12.87 11.00 -12.68
C LEU A 72 13.56 12.31 -13.03
N LEU A 73 14.46 12.80 -12.16
CA LEU A 73 15.24 14.01 -12.42
C LEU A 73 16.15 13.87 -13.64
N ARG A 74 16.75 12.70 -13.86
CA ARG A 74 17.56 12.43 -15.06
C ARG A 74 16.70 12.50 -16.32
N LEU A 75 15.47 12.00 -16.27
CA LEU A 75 14.56 11.97 -17.41
C LEU A 75 13.80 13.29 -17.63
N GLN A 76 13.89 14.29 -16.73
CA GLN A 76 13.09 15.52 -16.77
C GLN A 76 13.08 16.24 -18.14
N HIS A 77 14.18 16.13 -18.90
CA HIS A 77 14.34 16.79 -20.19
C HIS A 77 13.52 16.12 -21.32
N ARG A 78 12.95 14.94 -21.06
CA ARG A 78 12.17 14.15 -22.02
C ARG A 78 10.69 14.54 -22.06
N GLY A 79 10.23 15.27 -21.05
CA GLY A 79 8.88 15.81 -21.03
C GLY A 79 8.45 16.24 -19.62
N PRO A 80 7.21 16.73 -19.49
CA PRO A 80 6.73 17.30 -18.25
C PRO A 80 6.66 16.25 -17.13
N LEU A 81 7.08 16.70 -15.97
CA LEU A 81 7.02 15.95 -14.71
C LEU A 81 5.75 16.35 -13.95
N VAL A 82 4.95 15.40 -13.49
CA VAL A 82 3.66 15.67 -12.85
C VAL A 82 3.44 14.75 -11.66
N ALA A 83 2.92 15.30 -10.56
CA ALA A 83 2.53 14.48 -9.43
C ALA A 83 1.26 13.68 -9.71
N ASP A 84 1.21 12.44 -9.24
CA ASP A 84 0.05 11.57 -9.34
C ASP A 84 -1.22 12.16 -8.70
N TRP A 85 -1.12 12.80 -7.55
CA TRP A 85 -2.25 13.44 -6.87
C TRP A 85 -2.82 14.63 -7.64
N ARG A 86 -1.98 15.35 -8.40
CA ARG A 86 -2.43 16.43 -9.30
C ARG A 86 -3.21 15.85 -10.48
N LEU A 87 -2.73 14.74 -11.04
CA LEU A 87 -3.42 14.01 -12.13
C LEU A 87 -4.74 13.42 -11.67
N ALA A 88 -4.82 12.95 -10.42
CA ALA A 88 -6.05 12.39 -9.86
C ALA A 88 -7.19 13.42 -9.85
N GLY A 89 -6.89 14.68 -9.53
CA GLY A 89 -7.85 15.79 -9.47
C GLY A 89 -8.15 16.49 -10.80
N LEU A 90 -7.63 16.00 -11.93
CA LEU A 90 -7.93 16.53 -13.27
C LEU A 90 -9.05 15.74 -13.95
N ASP A 91 -9.81 16.41 -14.81
CA ASP A 91 -10.73 15.75 -15.74
C ASP A 91 -10.00 15.24 -16.99
N ASP A 92 -10.58 14.24 -17.66
CA ASP A 92 -9.97 13.59 -18.83
C ASP A 92 -9.81 14.55 -20.01
N GLU A 93 -10.82 15.36 -20.32
CA GLU A 93 -10.82 16.24 -21.49
C GLU A 93 -9.74 17.35 -21.41
N PRO A 94 -9.61 18.11 -20.29
CA PRO A 94 -8.52 19.07 -20.12
C PRO A 94 -7.14 18.42 -20.17
N LEU A 95 -7.00 17.19 -19.64
CA LEU A 95 -5.74 16.45 -19.70
C LEU A 95 -5.37 16.09 -21.14
N VAL A 96 -6.32 15.58 -21.94
CA VAL A 96 -6.11 15.26 -23.36
C VAL A 96 -5.72 16.52 -24.16
N GLN A 97 -6.41 17.64 -23.95
CA GLN A 97 -6.08 18.89 -24.64
C GLN A 97 -4.65 19.36 -24.35
N TRP A 98 -4.22 19.28 -23.09
CA TRP A 98 -2.85 19.63 -22.70
C TRP A 98 -1.80 18.69 -23.29
N LEU A 99 -2.05 17.37 -23.29
CA LEU A 99 -1.15 16.37 -23.90
C LEU A 99 -0.96 16.55 -25.42
N GLN A 100 -1.89 17.24 -26.07
CA GLN A 100 -1.86 17.63 -27.48
C GLN A 100 -1.21 19.00 -27.72
N GLY A 101 -0.66 19.65 -26.70
CA GLY A 101 -0.01 20.97 -26.79
C GLY A 101 -0.91 22.16 -26.46
N GLY A 102 -2.10 21.89 -25.91
CA GLY A 102 -3.01 22.92 -25.40
C GLY A 102 -2.53 23.55 -24.08
N PRO A 103 -3.30 24.51 -23.53
CA PRO A 103 -2.96 25.18 -22.28
C PRO A 103 -2.93 24.21 -21.09
N ALA A 104 -2.10 24.51 -20.10
CA ALA A 104 -2.05 23.74 -18.86
C ALA A 104 -3.41 23.79 -18.13
N PRO A 105 -4.00 22.64 -17.76
CA PRO A 105 -5.26 22.62 -17.05
C PRO A 105 -5.11 23.23 -15.66
N ARG A 106 -6.24 23.58 -15.06
CA ARG A 106 -6.31 23.95 -13.66
C ARG A 106 -6.72 22.72 -12.85
N THR A 107 -5.94 22.40 -11.82
CA THR A 107 -6.31 21.40 -10.83
C THR A 107 -6.68 22.08 -9.52
N LEU A 108 -7.69 21.55 -8.83
CA LEU A 108 -8.02 21.91 -7.46
C LEU A 108 -7.56 20.84 -6.46
N ALA A 109 -6.70 19.92 -6.91
CA ALA A 109 -6.17 18.88 -6.04
C ALA A 109 -5.40 19.54 -4.88
N GLU A 110 -5.70 19.09 -3.66
CA GLU A 110 -4.93 19.44 -2.48
C GLU A 110 -3.78 18.44 -2.31
N ILE A 111 -2.71 18.89 -1.66
CA ILE A 111 -1.62 18.01 -1.27
C ILE A 111 -2.21 16.89 -0.39
N PRO A 112 -1.96 15.60 -0.72
CA PRO A 112 -2.56 14.49 0.02
C PRO A 112 -2.26 14.60 1.51
N ARG A 113 -3.27 14.29 2.35
CA ARG A 113 -3.06 14.12 3.79
C ARG A 113 -2.47 12.74 4.06
N HIS A 114 -1.65 12.64 5.08
CA HIS A 114 -0.91 11.42 5.41
C HIS A 114 -1.36 10.91 6.77
N SER A 115 -1.19 9.60 7.02
CA SER A 115 -1.44 9.07 8.35
C SER A 115 -0.35 9.53 9.33
N PRO A 116 -0.68 9.83 10.61
CA PRO A 116 0.31 10.26 11.60
C PRO A 116 1.49 9.30 11.76
N LEU A 117 1.25 7.99 11.57
CA LEU A 117 2.30 6.99 11.63
C LEU A 117 3.28 7.11 10.46
N ASN A 118 2.77 7.34 9.24
CA ASN A 118 3.63 7.55 8.09
C ASN A 118 4.44 8.83 8.21
N ASP A 119 3.85 9.88 8.78
CA ASP A 119 4.55 11.14 8.98
C ASP A 119 5.74 10.96 9.92
N LEU A 120 5.58 10.20 11.01
CA LEU A 120 6.67 9.84 11.92
C LEU A 120 7.77 9.04 11.22
N VAL A 121 7.41 8.04 10.42
CA VAL A 121 8.37 7.21 9.67
C VAL A 121 9.11 8.07 8.63
N LEU A 122 8.37 8.87 7.87
CA LEU A 122 8.93 9.73 6.83
C LEU A 122 9.83 10.80 7.42
N LEU A 123 9.42 11.44 8.52
CA LEU A 123 10.23 12.44 9.21
C LEU A 123 11.55 11.84 9.71
N ASN A 124 11.53 10.64 10.28
CA ASN A 124 12.75 9.94 10.69
C ASN A 124 13.64 9.63 9.48
N LEU A 125 13.05 9.11 8.41
CA LEU A 125 13.73 8.74 7.18
C LEU A 125 14.44 9.95 6.54
N LEU A 126 13.73 11.08 6.38
CA LEU A 126 14.28 12.30 5.80
C LEU A 126 15.36 12.96 6.68
N ARG A 127 15.26 12.83 8.00
CA ARG A 127 16.32 13.29 8.92
C ARG A 127 17.59 12.45 8.80
N SER A 128 17.46 11.14 8.58
CA SER A 128 18.61 10.25 8.38
C SER A 128 19.19 10.30 6.97
N HIS A 129 18.38 10.65 5.97
CA HIS A 129 18.76 10.73 4.56
C HIS A 129 18.26 12.03 3.94
N PRO A 130 18.91 13.18 4.25
CA PRO A 130 18.46 14.50 3.80
C PRO A 130 18.48 14.64 2.27
N ASP A 131 19.35 13.90 1.57
CA ASP A 131 19.43 13.91 0.10
C ASP A 131 18.10 13.54 -0.56
N LEU A 132 17.27 12.72 0.10
CA LEU A 132 15.94 12.36 -0.41
C LEU A 132 14.99 13.55 -0.40
N GLU A 133 15.04 14.39 0.64
CA GLU A 133 14.23 15.61 0.70
C GLU A 133 14.66 16.59 -0.38
N ILE A 134 15.98 16.76 -0.55
CA ILE A 134 16.57 17.62 -1.59
C ILE A 134 16.10 17.15 -2.97
N THR A 135 16.23 15.85 -3.25
CA THR A 135 15.84 15.26 -4.55
C THR A 135 14.35 15.42 -4.82
N TYR A 136 13.49 15.15 -3.83
CA TYR A 136 12.05 15.34 -3.96
C TYR A 136 11.68 16.81 -4.18
N ARG A 137 12.35 17.73 -3.47
CA ARG A 137 12.12 19.15 -3.64
C ARG A 137 12.54 19.64 -5.02
N GLU A 138 13.65 19.15 -5.57
CA GLU A 138 14.05 19.43 -6.95
C GLU A 138 13.00 18.98 -7.97
N ILE A 139 12.41 17.80 -7.75
CA ILE A 139 11.29 17.27 -8.55
C ILE A 139 10.10 18.23 -8.47
N GLU A 140 9.66 18.64 -7.28
CA GLU A 140 8.55 19.59 -7.12
C GLU A 140 8.82 20.96 -7.78
N LEU A 141 10.07 21.44 -7.78
CA LEU A 141 10.45 22.70 -8.43
C LEU A 141 10.40 22.64 -9.96
N GLN A 142 10.57 21.45 -10.54
CA GLN A 142 10.53 21.20 -11.99
C GLN A 142 9.15 20.71 -12.46
N ALA A 143 8.26 20.36 -11.53
CA ALA A 143 6.98 19.77 -11.84
C ALA A 143 5.99 20.77 -12.46
N GLN A 144 5.11 20.24 -13.30
CA GLN A 144 3.94 20.94 -13.78
C GLN A 144 2.89 20.98 -12.66
N LEU A 145 2.65 22.18 -12.14
CA LEU A 145 1.81 22.38 -10.94
C LEU A 145 0.31 22.54 -11.26
N PHE A 146 -0.07 22.80 -12.51
CA PHE A 146 -1.46 23.03 -12.91
C PHE A 146 -2.21 24.08 -12.05
N HIS A 147 -1.50 25.16 -11.68
CA HIS A 147 -1.97 26.24 -10.80
C HIS A 147 -2.14 25.85 -9.32
N SER A 148 -1.75 24.65 -8.91
CA SER A 148 -1.61 24.29 -7.50
C SER A 148 -0.30 24.84 -6.93
N GLU A 149 -0.14 24.78 -5.61
CA GLU A 149 1.13 25.04 -4.95
C GLU A 149 2.09 23.85 -5.10
N ALA A 150 3.39 24.13 -5.08
CA ALA A 150 4.45 23.12 -4.99
C ALA A 150 4.60 22.65 -3.54
N ASP A 151 4.85 21.35 -3.34
CA ASP A 151 5.03 20.76 -2.01
C ASP A 151 6.43 21.03 -1.43
N THR A 152 6.75 22.30 -1.22
CA THR A 152 8.06 22.76 -0.73
C THR A 152 8.19 22.74 0.79
N ARG A 153 7.08 22.51 1.51
CA ARG A 153 6.98 22.56 2.98
C ARG A 153 6.74 21.18 3.59
N LEU A 154 7.22 20.13 2.93
CA LEU A 154 7.04 18.75 3.38
C LEU A 154 7.51 18.57 4.85
N LEU A 155 8.75 18.98 5.18
CA LEU A 155 9.29 18.83 6.53
C LEU A 155 8.51 19.61 7.60
N GLU A 156 8.02 20.81 7.25
CA GLU A 156 7.19 21.62 8.17
C GLU A 156 5.87 20.90 8.44
N ARG A 157 5.21 20.38 7.40
CA ARG A 157 3.95 19.63 7.51
C ARG A 157 4.14 18.36 8.35
N LEU A 158 5.23 17.62 8.13
CA LEU A 158 5.57 16.42 8.90
C LEU A 158 5.91 16.72 10.37
N GLY A 159 6.38 17.93 10.68
CA GLY A 159 6.72 18.37 12.04
C GLY A 159 5.54 18.89 12.85
N MET A 160 4.34 19.01 12.26
CA MET A 160 3.16 19.50 12.95
C MET A 160 2.70 18.52 14.04
N PRO A 161 2.20 19.01 15.18
CA PRO A 161 1.67 18.16 16.23
C PRO A 161 0.45 17.39 15.71
N PHE A 162 0.46 16.07 15.90
CA PHE A 162 -0.68 15.20 15.60
C PHE A 162 -1.43 14.83 16.88
N ASN A 163 -2.69 14.39 16.71
CA ASN A 163 -3.49 13.89 17.81
C ASN A 163 -2.93 12.53 18.29
N PRO A 164 -2.52 12.39 19.57
CA PRO A 164 -1.97 11.14 20.08
C PRO A 164 -2.97 9.97 20.02
N ASP A 165 -4.27 10.24 20.20
CA ASP A 165 -5.30 9.20 20.11
C ASP A 165 -5.44 8.66 18.68
N GLU A 166 -5.29 9.53 17.68
CA GLU A 166 -5.34 9.15 16.26
C GLU A 166 -4.13 8.29 15.88
N LEU A 167 -2.93 8.67 16.35
CA LEU A 167 -1.72 7.86 16.18
C LEU A 167 -1.89 6.46 16.80
N LEU A 168 -2.37 6.39 18.06
CA LEU A 168 -2.59 5.12 18.75
C LEU A 168 -3.62 4.24 18.03
N ARG A 169 -4.70 4.82 17.50
CA ARG A 169 -5.68 4.09 16.68
C ARG A 169 -5.02 3.53 15.41
N HIS A 170 -4.25 4.34 14.68
CA HIS A 170 -3.56 3.90 13.47
C HIS A 170 -2.51 2.82 13.73
N TRP A 171 -1.75 2.93 14.82
CA TRP A 171 -0.77 1.91 15.22
C TRP A 171 -1.46 0.58 15.57
N CYS A 172 -2.52 0.63 16.39
CA CYS A 172 -3.24 -0.56 16.81
C CYS A 172 -4.06 -1.24 15.70
N SER A 173 -4.47 -0.49 14.66
CA SER A 173 -5.29 -1.03 13.56
C SER A 173 -4.58 -2.08 12.70
N GLY A 174 -3.26 -1.97 12.50
CA GLY A 174 -2.47 -2.94 11.71
C GLY A 174 -2.14 -4.22 12.48
N VAL A 175 -1.89 -4.11 13.79
CA VAL A 175 -1.60 -5.28 14.65
C VAL A 175 -2.82 -6.19 14.78
N ARG A 176 -4.03 -5.63 14.72
CA ARG A 176 -5.28 -6.40 14.76
C ARG A 176 -5.62 -7.14 13.47
N THR A 177 -4.92 -6.87 12.37
CA THR A 177 -5.19 -7.49 11.06
C THR A 177 -4.08 -8.44 10.60
N SER A 178 -2.81 -8.25 11.01
CA SER A 178 -1.68 -9.03 10.48
C SER A 178 -1.05 -10.07 11.42
N ALA A 179 -1.42 -10.14 12.70
CA ALA A 179 -0.88 -11.17 13.60
C ALA A 179 -1.82 -11.52 14.77
N GLY A 180 -2.48 -12.68 14.67
CA GLY A 180 -2.66 -13.57 15.82
C GLY A 180 -3.63 -13.17 16.94
N TRP A 181 -4.52 -12.20 16.70
CA TRP A 181 -5.70 -12.03 17.53
C TRP A 181 -6.91 -12.19 16.62
N ASP A 182 -7.24 -13.46 16.34
CA ASP A 182 -8.39 -13.89 15.55
C ASP A 182 -9.57 -12.91 15.75
N ASN A 183 -10.15 -12.48 14.63
CA ASN A 183 -11.49 -11.92 14.59
C ASN A 183 -12.36 -12.68 15.60
N PRO A 184 -12.95 -12.02 16.60
CA PRO A 184 -13.62 -12.71 17.71
C PRO A 184 -14.70 -13.69 17.22
N LEU A 185 -15.29 -13.45 16.05
CA LEU A 185 -16.18 -14.37 15.35
C LEU A 185 -15.48 -15.66 14.88
N ASP A 186 -14.31 -15.56 14.24
CA ASP A 186 -13.55 -16.73 13.77
C ASP A 186 -13.01 -17.54 14.96
N ARG A 187 -12.65 -16.86 16.06
CA ARG A 187 -12.27 -17.52 17.31
C ARG A 187 -13.43 -18.27 17.95
N MET A 188 -14.62 -17.65 17.98
CA MET A 188 -15.82 -18.32 18.47
C MET A 188 -16.18 -19.52 17.61
N GLN A 189 -16.13 -19.40 16.29
CA GLN A 189 -16.42 -20.51 15.38
C GLN A 189 -15.43 -21.67 15.53
N ARG A 190 -14.13 -21.39 15.69
CA ARG A 190 -13.13 -22.44 15.97
C ARG A 190 -13.37 -23.11 17.32
N LEU A 191 -13.68 -22.34 18.36
CA LEU A 191 -14.00 -22.88 19.68
C LEU A 191 -15.27 -23.73 19.66
N GLU A 192 -16.29 -23.34 18.89
CA GLU A 192 -17.51 -24.13 18.68
C GLU A 192 -17.19 -25.45 17.97
N GLN A 193 -16.40 -25.41 16.88
CA GLN A 193 -15.98 -26.61 16.15
C GLN A 193 -15.14 -27.56 17.02
N ASP A 194 -14.20 -27.02 17.80
CA ASP A 194 -13.39 -27.81 18.72
C ASP A 194 -14.25 -28.44 19.82
N LEU A 195 -15.21 -27.71 20.38
CA LEU A 195 -16.15 -28.25 21.38
C LEU A 195 -17.03 -29.36 20.81
N GLU A 196 -17.56 -29.19 19.60
CA GLU A 196 -18.31 -30.23 18.90
C GLU A 196 -17.47 -31.48 18.68
N HIS A 197 -16.21 -31.31 18.27
CA HIS A 197 -15.27 -32.41 18.07
C HIS A 197 -14.99 -33.16 19.38
N TYR A 198 -14.73 -32.45 20.48
CA TYR A 198 -14.50 -33.08 21.79
C TYR A 198 -15.73 -33.82 22.32
N LEU A 199 -16.94 -33.28 22.10
CA LEU A 199 -18.18 -33.96 22.50
C LEU A 199 -18.39 -35.27 21.72
N LEU A 200 -18.03 -35.29 20.43
CA LEU A 200 -18.09 -36.49 19.60
C LEU A 200 -17.09 -37.54 20.09
N LEU A 201 -15.84 -37.11 20.36
CA LEU A 201 -14.78 -37.97 20.86
C LEU A 201 -15.13 -38.58 22.23
N CYS A 202 -15.74 -37.80 23.13
CA CYS A 202 -16.20 -38.31 24.43
C CYS A 202 -17.28 -39.39 24.27
N ARG A 203 -18.21 -39.24 23.31
CA ARG A 203 -19.24 -40.27 23.04
C ARG A 203 -18.62 -41.55 22.51
N GLU A 204 -17.68 -41.46 21.57
CA GLU A 204 -16.97 -42.62 21.04
C GLU A 204 -16.17 -43.34 22.13
N GLN A 205 -15.48 -42.59 22.98
CA GLN A 205 -14.72 -43.15 24.10
C GLN A 205 -15.64 -43.87 25.10
N GLN A 206 -16.82 -43.32 25.36
CA GLN A 206 -17.80 -43.92 26.27
C GLN A 206 -18.40 -45.20 25.69
N GLN A 207 -18.69 -45.25 24.38
CA GLN A 207 -19.09 -46.49 23.70
C GLN A 207 -18.02 -47.57 23.79
N LEU A 208 -16.76 -47.24 23.52
CA LEU A 208 -15.65 -48.20 23.61
C LEU A 208 -15.49 -48.77 25.03
N LEU A 209 -15.70 -47.94 26.07
CA LEU A 209 -15.68 -48.40 27.46
C LEU A 209 -16.85 -49.34 27.79
N GLU A 210 -18.05 -49.05 27.28
CA GLU A 210 -19.22 -49.93 27.44
C GLU A 210 -19.02 -51.28 26.75
N GLU A 211 -18.49 -51.29 25.53
CA GLU A 211 -18.15 -52.51 24.79
C GLU A 211 -17.08 -53.33 25.52
N GLN A 212 -16.03 -52.68 26.02
CA GLN A 212 -15.00 -53.36 26.81
C GLN A 212 -15.56 -53.98 28.09
N ASN A 213 -16.43 -53.26 28.81
CA ASN A 213 -17.07 -53.75 30.02
C ASN A 213 -17.99 -54.94 29.72
N ALA A 214 -18.74 -54.89 28.62
CA ALA A 214 -19.60 -55.99 28.19
C ALA A 214 -18.78 -57.24 27.81
N LEU A 215 -17.64 -57.06 27.12
CA LEU A 215 -16.72 -58.15 26.79
C LEU A 215 -16.08 -58.76 28.04
N ASN A 216 -15.64 -57.92 28.99
CA ASN A 216 -15.09 -58.37 30.27
C ASN A 216 -16.13 -59.14 31.09
N ALA A 217 -17.37 -58.65 31.17
CA ALA A 217 -18.44 -59.34 31.88
C ALA A 217 -18.75 -60.71 31.25
N ARG A 218 -18.76 -60.81 29.91
CA ARG A 218 -18.91 -62.10 29.20
C ARG A 218 -17.74 -63.04 29.44
N ALA A 219 -16.51 -62.54 29.42
CA ALA A 219 -15.32 -63.34 29.69
C ALA A 219 -15.33 -63.92 31.11
N VAL A 220 -15.73 -63.12 32.11
CA VAL A 220 -15.91 -63.57 33.50
C VAL A 220 -16.99 -64.66 33.60
N GLN A 221 -18.14 -64.48 32.94
CA GLN A 221 -19.21 -65.48 32.92
C GLN A 221 -18.77 -66.80 32.28
N LEU A 222 -17.99 -66.76 31.20
CA LEU A 222 -17.44 -67.96 30.55
C LEU A 222 -16.38 -68.66 31.40
N SER A 223 -15.60 -67.90 32.17
CA SER A 223 -14.57 -68.46 33.08
C SER A 223 -15.14 -69.08 34.37
N ALA A 224 -16.33 -68.65 34.80
CA ALA A 224 -16.99 -69.16 36.01
C ALA A 224 -17.91 -70.37 35.76
N GLY A 225 -18.13 -70.76 34.49
CA GLY A 225 -19.02 -71.84 34.07
C GLY A 225 -18.31 -73.13 33.60
N GLY A 226 -17.00 -73.26 33.81
CA GLY A 226 -16.20 -74.47 33.55
C GLY A 226 -15.57 -75.00 34.82
#